data_AF-A0A379WJS2-F1
#
_entry.id   AF-A0A379WJS2-F1
#
_cell.length_a   1.000
_cell.length_b   1.000
_cell.length_c   1.000
_cell.angle_alpha   90.00
_cell.angle_beta   90.00
_cell.angle_gamma   90.00
#
_symmetry.space_group_name_H-M   'P 1'
#
loop_
_entity.id
_entity.type
_entity.pdbx_description
1 polymer ?
#
loop_
_entity_poly.entity_id
_entity_poly.type
_entity_poly.pdbx_seq_one_letter_code
_entity_poly.pdbx_strand_id
1 'polypeptide(L)'
;MRGFEYSDCWVDDARLVLANAQMVVRKGGEVLTRTRATAARRENGLWIVEAEDIDTGKNMSGRRADWLTPPDRGSNSSSTKGCTCRRRMASA
;
A
#
# COMPACT_ATOMS: atom_id res chain seq x y z
N MET A 1 -19.34 43.13 10.12
CA MET A 1 -18.60 41.92 10.54
C MET A 1 -18.10 41.24 9.27
N ARG A 2 -16.79 41.00 9.13
CA ARG A 2 -16.23 40.31 7.95
C ARG A 2 -15.92 38.86 8.37
N GLY A 3 -16.63 37.90 7.78
CA GLY A 3 -16.36 36.48 7.98
C GLY A 3 -15.27 36.00 7.01
N PHE A 4 -14.54 34.96 7.42
CA PHE A 4 -13.60 34.26 6.55
C PHE A 4 -14.30 33.02 5.99
N GLU A 5 -14.10 32.77 4.72
CA GLU A 5 -14.58 31.56 4.04
C GLU A 5 -13.40 30.61 3.82
N TYR A 6 -13.63 29.32 4.02
CA TYR A 6 -12.68 28.26 3.68
C TYR A 6 -13.41 27.21 2.85
N SER A 7 -12.72 26.68 1.84
CA SER A 7 -13.22 25.60 1.01
C SER A 7 -12.67 24.27 1.53
N ASP A 8 -13.57 23.34 1.84
CA ASP A 8 -13.22 21.95 2.16
C ASP A 8 -13.84 21.00 1.13
N CYS A 9 -13.28 19.80 0.99
CA CYS A 9 -13.73 18.81 0.03
C CYS A 9 -14.26 17.55 0.72
N TRP A 10 -15.39 17.05 0.24
CA TRP A 10 -15.98 15.79 0.67
C TRP A 10 -15.62 14.69 -0.31
N VAL A 11 -15.20 13.54 0.22
CA VAL A 11 -14.93 12.34 -0.56
C VAL A 11 -15.58 11.13 0.09
N ASP A 12 -15.99 10.19 -0.74
CA ASP A 12 -16.42 8.86 -0.32
C ASP A 12 -15.17 8.03 -0.01
N ASP A 13 -14.96 7.77 1.28
CA ASP A 13 -13.82 7.05 1.83
C ASP A 13 -13.79 5.58 1.38
N ALA A 14 -14.95 4.92 1.32
CA ALA A 14 -15.07 3.55 0.83
C ALA A 14 -14.65 3.45 -0.65
N ARG A 15 -15.08 4.40 -1.49
CA ARG A 15 -14.68 4.45 -2.89
C ARG A 15 -13.21 4.78 -3.07
N LEU A 16 -12.63 5.60 -2.20
CA LEU A 16 -11.20 5.88 -2.21
C LEU A 16 -10.38 4.60 -1.92
N VAL A 17 -10.81 3.78 -0.96
CA VAL A 17 -10.18 2.48 -0.67
C VAL A 17 -10.30 1.53 -1.86
N LEU A 18 -11.49 1.45 -2.45
CA LEU A 18 -11.73 0.60 -3.62
C LEU A 18 -10.86 1.02 -4.81
N ALA A 19 -10.73 2.32 -5.07
CA ALA A 19 -9.89 2.84 -6.15
C ALA A 19 -8.42 2.43 -5.98
N ASN A 20 -7.91 2.43 -4.75
CA ASN A 20 -6.57 1.95 -4.46
C ASN A 20 -6.44 0.43 -4.69
N ALA A 21 -7.41 -0.37 -4.22
CA ALA A 21 -7.41 -1.81 -4.46
C ALA A 21 -7.45 -2.15 -5.96
N GLN A 22 -8.27 -1.44 -6.74
CA GLN A 22 -8.31 -1.57 -8.20
C GLN A 22 -6.97 -1.19 -8.84
N MET A 23 -6.28 -0.17 -8.31
CA MET A 23 -4.96 0.22 -8.81
C MET A 23 -3.91 -0.87 -8.57
N VAL A 24 -3.98 -1.60 -7.45
CA VAL A 24 -3.08 -2.73 -7.18
C VAL A 24 -3.24 -3.81 -8.26
N VAL A 25 -4.49 -4.19 -8.57
CA VAL A 25 -4.78 -5.17 -9.63
C VAL A 25 -4.31 -4.68 -11.00
N ARG A 26 -4.54 -3.41 -11.35
CA ARG A 26 -4.05 -2.82 -12.61
C ARG A 26 -2.53 -2.81 -12.73
N LYS A 27 -1.81 -2.74 -11.60
CA LYS A 27 -0.35 -2.79 -11.55
C LYS A 27 0.20 -4.22 -11.49
N GLY A 28 -0.67 -5.24 -11.56
CA GLY A 28 -0.27 -6.65 -11.51
C GLY A 28 -0.04 -7.18 -10.09
N GLY A 29 -0.51 -6.47 -9.06
CA GLY A 29 -0.58 -7.00 -7.70
C GLY A 29 -1.89 -7.75 -7.47
N GLU A 30 -1.94 -8.55 -6.41
CA GLU A 30 -3.11 -9.34 -6.04
C GLU A 30 -3.73 -8.81 -4.73
N VAL A 31 -5.06 -8.75 -4.67
CA VAL A 31 -5.80 -8.32 -3.48
C VAL A 31 -6.73 -9.44 -3.07
N LEU A 32 -6.42 -10.08 -1.94
CA LEU A 32 -7.22 -11.16 -1.38
C LEU A 32 -8.19 -10.60 -0.34
N THR A 33 -9.49 -10.62 -0.66
CA THR A 33 -10.54 -10.32 0.31
C THR A 33 -10.86 -11.56 1.15
N ARG A 34 -11.45 -11.36 2.33
CA ARG A 34 -11.92 -12.47 3.19
C ARG A 34 -10.81 -13.47 3.58
N THR A 35 -9.57 -13.02 3.52
CA THR A 35 -8.38 -13.80 3.88
C THR A 35 -7.75 -13.16 5.10
N ARG A 36 -7.71 -13.89 6.22
CA ARG A 36 -7.17 -13.42 7.50
C ARG A 36 -5.73 -13.87 7.65
N ALA A 37 -4.80 -12.94 7.84
CA ALA A 37 -3.42 -13.28 8.21
C ALA A 37 -3.39 -13.83 9.65
N THR A 38 -2.92 -15.05 9.82
CA THR A 38 -2.89 -15.76 11.11
C THR A 38 -1.51 -15.71 11.76
N ALA A 39 -0.45 -15.75 10.98
CA ALA A 39 0.92 -15.66 11.47
C ALA A 39 1.85 -14.96 10.48
N ALA A 40 2.87 -14.28 11.01
CA ALA A 40 3.96 -13.72 10.23
C ALA A 40 5.28 -13.98 10.97
N ARG A 41 6.19 -14.72 10.35
CA ARG A 41 7.49 -15.08 10.91
C ARG A 41 8.63 -14.71 9.98
N ARG A 42 9.78 -14.33 10.54
CA ARG A 42 11.00 -14.06 9.77
C ARG A 42 11.88 -15.30 9.78
N GLU A 43 12.16 -15.85 8.62
CA GLU A 43 13.15 -16.93 8.44
C GLU A 43 14.14 -16.53 7.33
N ASN A 44 15.44 -16.71 7.59
CA ASN A 44 16.51 -16.48 6.61
C ASN A 44 16.45 -15.09 5.93
N GLY A 45 16.03 -14.06 6.68
CA GLY A 45 15.91 -12.68 6.19
C GLY A 45 14.64 -12.37 5.39
N LEU A 46 13.73 -13.34 5.24
CA LEU A 46 12.46 -13.19 4.53
C LEU A 46 11.28 -13.32 5.49
N TRP A 47 10.20 -12.60 5.18
CA TRP A 47 8.91 -12.79 5.84
C TRP A 47 8.18 -13.97 5.23
N ILE A 48 7.67 -14.83 6.10
CA ILE A 48 6.75 -15.91 5.80
C ILE A 48 5.43 -15.53 6.45
N VAL A 49 4.39 -15.41 5.64
CA VAL A 49 3.05 -15.05 6.10
C VAL A 49 2.13 -16.24 5.86
N GLU A 50 1.38 -16.58 6.88
CA GLU A 50 0.32 -17.58 6.86
C GLU A 50 -1.02 -16.85 6.92
N ALA A 51 -1.92 -17.24 6.04
CA ALA A 51 -3.25 -16.68 5.98
C ALA A 51 -4.29 -17.79 5.78
N GLU A 52 -5.48 -17.53 6.29
CA GLU A 52 -6.62 -18.43 6.28
C GLU A 52 -7.78 -17.74 5.55
N ASP A 53 -8.35 -18.41 4.56
CA ASP A 53 -9.62 -18.01 3.96
C ASP A 53 -10.77 -18.28 4.94
N ILE A 54 -11.54 -17.26 5.28
CA ILE A 54 -12.58 -17.37 6.33
C ILE A 54 -13.82 -18.14 5.89
N ASP A 55 -14.04 -18.33 4.58
CA ASP A 55 -15.21 -19.03 4.06
C ASP A 55 -14.94 -20.52 3.90
N THR A 56 -13.72 -20.85 3.46
CA THR A 56 -13.33 -22.22 3.12
C THR A 56 -12.41 -22.86 4.17
N GLY A 57 -11.86 -22.08 5.10
CA GLY A 57 -10.86 -22.55 6.06
C GLY A 57 -9.53 -22.96 5.40
N LYS A 58 -9.31 -22.55 4.15
CA LYS A 58 -8.12 -22.92 3.40
C LYS A 58 -6.94 -22.11 3.89
N ASN A 59 -5.93 -22.80 4.41
CA ASN A 59 -4.67 -22.20 4.81
C ASN A 59 -3.76 -22.03 3.59
N MET A 60 -3.18 -20.84 3.46
CA MET A 60 -2.25 -20.46 2.42
C MET A 60 -0.99 -19.93 3.09
N SER A 61 0.17 -20.45 2.70
CA SER A 61 1.46 -20.00 3.18
C SER A 61 2.27 -19.43 2.02
N GLY A 62 2.69 -18.17 2.17
CA GLY A 62 3.52 -17.45 1.20
C GLY A 62 4.91 -17.18 1.78
N ARG A 63 5.96 -17.52 1.03
CA ARG A 63 7.33 -17.06 1.32
C ARG A 63 7.58 -15.81 0.51
N ARG A 64 8.16 -14.79 1.14
CA ARG A 64 8.43 -13.47 0.55
C ARG A 64 7.13 -12.67 0.39
N ALA A 65 7.22 -11.37 0.66
CA ALA A 65 6.09 -10.44 0.60
C ALA A 65 5.74 -10.10 -0.86
N ASP A 66 5.67 -11.10 -1.72
CA ASP A 66 5.37 -10.99 -3.15
C ASP A 66 3.95 -10.42 -3.37
N TRP A 67 3.10 -10.54 -2.35
CA TRP A 67 1.75 -9.94 -2.26
C TRP A 67 1.75 -8.46 -1.84
N LEU A 68 2.79 -7.97 -1.16
CA LEU A 68 2.85 -6.60 -0.63
C LEU A 68 3.66 -5.63 -1.50
N THR A 69 4.39 -6.14 -2.50
CA THR A 69 5.27 -5.32 -3.31
C THR A 69 4.76 -5.33 -4.75
N PRO A 70 4.48 -4.16 -5.36
CA PRO A 70 4.22 -4.11 -6.80
C PRO A 70 5.37 -4.77 -7.56
N PRO A 71 5.13 -5.43 -8.71
CA PRO A 71 6.21 -5.96 -9.52
C PRO A 71 7.24 -4.86 -9.77
N ASP A 72 8.49 -5.22 -9.56
CA ASP A 72 9.64 -4.37 -9.82
C ASP A 72 9.58 -3.89 -11.27
N ARG A 73 9.19 -2.63 -11.47
CA ARG A 73 9.60 -1.94 -12.69
C ARG A 73 11.11 -1.85 -12.62
N GLY A 74 11.78 -2.75 -13.34
CA GLY A 74 13.17 -2.72 -13.76
C GLY A 74 14.10 -1.90 -12.87
N SER A 75 14.99 -2.61 -12.17
CA SER A 75 16.20 -2.03 -11.60
C SER A 75 17.00 -1.26 -12.66
N ASN A 76 16.82 0.06 -12.74
CA ASN A 76 17.85 0.94 -13.26
C ASN A 76 18.63 1.46 -12.06
N SER A 77 19.72 0.76 -11.76
CA SER A 77 20.80 1.27 -10.93
C SER A 77 21.38 2.53 -11.58
N SER A 78 20.87 3.71 -11.21
CA SER A 78 21.60 5.00 -11.21
C SER A 78 20.67 6.20 -11.00
N SER A 79 20.21 6.42 -9.77
CA SER A 79 20.04 7.81 -9.29
C SER A 79 19.81 7.82 -7.79
N THR A 80 20.91 7.96 -7.05
CA THR A 80 20.93 8.81 -5.87
C THR A 80 20.48 10.22 -6.32
N LYS A 81 19.17 10.46 -6.38
CA LYS A 81 18.61 11.82 -6.42
C LYS A 81 17.76 11.99 -5.18
N GLY A 82 18.36 12.70 -4.23
CA GLY A 82 17.91 12.77 -2.85
C GLY A 82 16.57 13.48 -2.69
N CYS A 83 15.72 12.91 -1.84
CA CYS A 83 14.68 13.64 -1.16
C CYS A 83 15.30 14.45 -0.02
N THR A 84 16.04 15.52 -0.35
CA THR A 84 16.21 16.62 0.60
C THR A 84 14.98 17.50 0.45
N CYS A 85 14.04 17.32 1.38
CA CYS A 85 12.92 18.22 1.59
C CYS A 85 13.47 19.58 2.07
N ARG A 86 13.98 20.40 1.14
CA ARG A 86 14.30 21.81 1.41
C ARG A 86 12.98 22.54 1.61
N ARG A 87 12.68 22.77 2.88
CA ARG A 87 11.73 23.78 3.37
C ARG A 87 12.16 25.14 2.79
N ARG A 88 11.53 25.60 1.71
CA ARG A 88 11.57 27.02 1.33
C ARG A 88 10.61 27.75 2.26
N MET A 89 11.16 28.46 3.23
CA MET A 89 10.49 29.62 3.80
C MET A 89 10.23 30.61 2.65
N ALA A 90 8.99 31.04 2.50
CA ALA A 90 8.65 32.26 1.81
C ALA A 90 7.96 33.17 2.82
N SER A 91 8.69 34.20 3.24
CA SER A 91 8.13 35.44 3.77
C SER A 91 7.25 36.08 2.71
N ALA A 92 6.07 36.53 3.13
CA ALA A 92 5.46 37.80 2.76
C ALA A 92 4.46 38.16 3.86
#